data_AF-A0A5K1J2Z4-F1
#
_entry.id   AF-A0A5K1J2Z4-F1
#
_cell.length_a   1.000
_cell.length_b   1.000
_cell.length_c   1.000
_cell.angle_alpha   90.00
_cell.angle_beta   90.00
_cell.angle_gamma   90.00
#
_symmetry.space_group_name_H-M   'P 1'
#
loop_
_entity.id
_entity.type
_entity.pdbx_description
1 polymer ?
#
loop_
_entity_poly.entity_id
_entity_poly.type
_entity_poly.pdbx_seq_one_letter_code
_entity_poly.pdbx_strand_id
1 'polypeptide(L)'
;MSYMKDAPVAAEFSGALASDDEKVRYALRRERIGQQRFRTQLFEAYTGRCAVSGCNVDEALEAAHIENYSGPKSQVVSNGILLRRDLHSLFDAHLISFKLIRGDYQLCGSYLLQHTDYAAFAGSVLREPDEHHLRPNARFLEAHRAEFDFSESRRHAEAIAPD
;
A
#
# COMPACT_ATOMS: atom_id res chain seq x y z
N MET A 1 9.11 15.03 25.62
CA MET A 1 10.15 14.17 25.01
C MET A 1 10.40 14.68 23.60
N SER A 2 11.66 14.67 23.18
CA SER A 2 12.27 15.53 22.15
C SER A 2 11.55 15.58 20.79
N TYR A 3 11.01 16.75 20.43
CA TYR A 3 10.70 17.10 19.04
C TYR A 3 12.00 17.51 18.35
N MET A 4 12.65 16.59 17.65
CA MET A 4 13.74 16.94 16.74
C MET A 4 13.13 17.48 15.45
N LYS A 5 13.38 18.77 15.21
CA LYS A 5 12.97 19.55 14.03
C LYS A 5 13.37 18.84 12.73
N ASP A 6 12.40 18.61 11.86
CA ASP A 6 12.65 18.38 10.44
C ASP A 6 13.23 19.67 9.83
N ALA A 7 14.52 19.67 9.55
CA ALA A 7 15.16 20.74 8.79
C ALA A 7 14.83 20.56 7.28
N PRO A 8 14.52 21.65 6.54
CA PRO A 8 14.39 21.59 5.09
C PRO A 8 15.72 21.23 4.44
N VAL A 9 15.67 20.48 3.33
CA VAL A 9 16.82 19.94 2.56
C VAL A 9 17.89 20.99 2.22
N ALA A 10 17.54 22.27 2.18
CA ALA A 10 18.47 23.37 1.93
C ALA A 10 19.41 23.70 3.11
N ALA A 11 19.08 23.29 4.34
CA ALA A 11 19.81 23.72 5.54
C ALA A 11 21.04 22.86 5.89
N GLU A 12 21.19 21.64 5.33
CA GLU A 12 22.31 20.74 5.66
C GLU A 12 23.45 20.76 4.63
N PHE A 13 23.30 21.49 3.53
CA PHE A 13 24.36 21.72 2.53
C PHE A 13 24.92 23.14 2.64
N SER A 14 25.41 23.54 3.81
CA SER A 14 26.25 24.74 3.92
C SER A 14 27.71 24.38 3.60
N GLY A 15 28.02 24.29 2.31
CA GLY A 15 29.39 24.16 1.82
C GLY A 15 29.60 22.94 0.92
N ALA A 16 30.03 23.24 -0.31
CA ALA A 16 30.26 22.34 -1.45
C ALA A 16 29.01 21.95 -2.25
N LEU A 17 29.04 22.23 -3.55
CA LEU A 17 28.13 21.71 -4.55
C LEU A 17 28.23 20.18 -4.53
N ALA A 18 27.31 19.51 -3.83
CA ALA A 18 27.20 18.06 -3.87
C ALA A 18 27.13 17.63 -5.35
N SER A 19 27.97 16.67 -5.73
CA SER A 19 27.85 16.06 -7.06
C SER A 19 26.47 15.41 -7.20
N ASP A 20 25.99 15.26 -8.42
CA ASP A 20 24.67 14.64 -8.62
C ASP A 20 24.62 13.21 -8.07
N ASP A 21 25.75 12.49 -8.07
CA ASP A 21 25.90 11.19 -7.41
C ASP A 21 25.67 11.24 -5.90
N GLU A 22 26.15 12.30 -5.23
CA GLU A 22 25.97 12.46 -3.78
C GLU A 22 24.51 12.77 -3.42
N LYS A 23 23.85 13.59 -4.23
CA LYS A 23 22.40 13.86 -4.11
C LYS A 23 21.58 12.59 -4.33
N VAL A 24 21.92 11.79 -5.34
CA VAL A 24 21.25 10.51 -5.62
C VAL A 24 21.45 9.53 -4.46
N ARG A 25 22.67 9.35 -3.96
CA ARG A 25 22.95 8.48 -2.80
C ARG A 25 22.20 8.91 -1.54
N TYR A 26 22.11 10.22 -1.30
CA TYR A 26 21.36 10.77 -0.18
C TYR A 26 19.85 10.50 -0.32
N ALA A 27 19.28 10.72 -1.50
CA ALA A 27 17.88 10.44 -1.79
C ALA A 27 17.52 8.96 -1.57
N LEU A 28 18.32 8.04 -2.12
CA LEU A 28 18.14 6.59 -1.95
C LEU A 28 18.20 6.15 -0.48
N ARG A 29 19.14 6.73 0.29
CA ARG A 29 19.24 6.44 1.74
C ARG A 29 18.00 6.89 2.48
N ARG A 30 17.52 8.11 2.20
CA ARG A 30 16.31 8.65 2.85
C ARG A 30 15.07 7.85 2.51
N GLU A 31 14.92 7.46 1.25
CA GLU A 31 13.83 6.62 0.80
C GLU A 31 13.81 5.29 1.56
N ARG A 32 14.97 4.63 1.65
CA ARG A 32 15.10 3.36 2.40
C ARG A 32 14.70 3.49 3.86
N ILE A 33 15.17 4.54 4.54
CA ILE A 33 14.83 4.79 5.95
C ILE A 33 13.32 5.07 6.09
N GLY A 34 12.76 5.83 5.15
CA GLY A 34 11.33 6.14 5.10
C GLY A 34 10.47 4.89 4.93
N GLN A 35 10.82 4.01 3.99
CA GLN A 35 10.12 2.74 3.77
C GLN A 35 10.23 1.81 5.00
N GLN A 36 11.39 1.76 5.67
CA GLN A 36 11.55 1.00 6.91
C GLN A 36 10.64 1.52 8.03
N ARG A 37 10.59 2.84 8.22
CA ARG A 37 9.69 3.47 9.22
C ARG A 37 8.22 3.22 8.91
N PHE A 38 7.83 3.39 7.65
CA PHE A 38 6.46 3.12 7.19
C PHE A 38 6.06 1.67 7.46
N ARG A 39 6.95 0.71 7.15
CA ARG A 39 6.72 -0.70 7.47
C ARG A 39 6.53 -0.92 8.97
N THR A 40 7.41 -0.39 9.82
CA THR A 40 7.27 -0.54 11.28
C THR A 40 5.94 0.02 11.79
N GLN A 41 5.56 1.21 11.33
CA GLN A 41 4.30 1.84 11.74
C GLN A 41 3.06 1.04 11.31
N LEU A 42 3.08 0.47 10.10
CA LEU A 42 2.00 -0.42 9.66
C LEU A 42 1.93 -1.72 10.47
N PHE A 43 3.08 -2.30 10.80
CA PHE A 43 3.13 -3.47 11.68
C PHE A 43 2.48 -3.19 13.04
N GLU A 44 2.80 -2.05 13.65
CA GLU A 44 2.20 -1.63 14.91
C GLU A 44 0.68 -1.40 14.76
N ALA A 45 0.26 -0.62 13.75
CA ALA A 45 -1.14 -0.28 13.51
C ALA A 45 -2.04 -1.50 13.25
N TYR A 46 -1.52 -2.52 12.57
CA TYR A 46 -2.24 -3.75 12.25
C TYR A 46 -1.93 -4.90 13.23
N THR A 47 -1.22 -4.63 14.33
CA THR A 47 -0.82 -5.63 15.35
C THR A 47 -0.10 -6.85 14.78
N GLY A 48 0.74 -6.65 13.76
CA GLY A 48 1.51 -7.70 13.08
C GLY A 48 0.63 -8.72 12.35
N ARG A 49 -0.51 -8.30 11.79
CA ARG A 49 -1.42 -9.21 11.08
C ARG A 49 -1.84 -8.67 9.72
N CYS A 50 -1.90 -9.54 8.73
CA CYS A 50 -2.48 -9.21 7.44
C CYS A 50 -3.93 -8.74 7.61
N ALA A 51 -4.26 -7.61 6.98
CA ALA A 51 -5.56 -6.98 7.02
C ALA A 51 -6.70 -7.83 6.41
N VAL A 52 -6.35 -8.84 5.59
CA VAL A 52 -7.30 -9.69 4.88
C VAL A 52 -7.26 -11.13 5.42
N SER A 53 -6.08 -11.77 5.42
CA SER A 53 -5.95 -13.18 5.77
C SER A 53 -5.78 -13.43 7.27
N GLY A 54 -5.48 -12.39 8.07
CA GLY A 54 -5.13 -12.55 9.48
C GLY A 54 -3.77 -13.21 9.75
N CYS A 55 -3.00 -13.56 8.70
CA CYS A 55 -1.64 -14.10 8.78
C CYS A 55 -0.77 -13.24 9.70
N ASN A 56 -0.07 -13.88 10.64
CA ASN A 56 0.77 -13.23 11.67
C ASN A 56 2.23 -13.68 11.60
N VAL A 57 2.68 -14.12 10.42
CA VAL A 57 4.08 -14.47 10.17
C VAL A 57 4.76 -13.25 9.55
N ASP A 58 5.62 -12.59 10.32
CA ASP A 58 6.23 -11.30 9.95
C ASP A 58 6.96 -11.35 8.60
N GLU A 59 7.65 -12.46 8.30
CA GLU A 59 8.36 -12.69 7.04
C GLU A 59 7.44 -12.81 5.83
N ALA A 60 6.17 -13.16 6.05
CA ALA A 60 5.16 -13.26 5.00
C ALA A 60 4.40 -11.94 4.79
N LEU A 61 4.62 -10.92 5.63
CA LEU A 61 3.88 -9.66 5.61
C LEU A 61 4.68 -8.53 4.96
N GLU A 62 3.96 -7.68 4.23
CA GLU A 62 4.46 -6.51 3.52
C GLU A 62 3.57 -5.29 3.72
N ALA A 63 4.22 -4.13 3.72
CA ALA A 63 3.57 -2.84 3.78
C ALA A 63 3.19 -2.43 2.35
N ALA A 64 1.93 -2.65 1.98
CA ALA A 64 1.39 -2.25 0.69
C ALA A 64 1.00 -0.77 0.74
N HIS A 65 1.42 0.00 -0.27
CA HIS A 65 0.88 1.34 -0.46
C HIS A 65 -0.44 1.26 -1.22
N ILE A 66 -1.39 2.13 -0.89
CA ILE A 66 -2.67 2.21 -1.61
C ILE A 66 -2.50 3.06 -2.88
N GLU A 67 -1.93 4.25 -2.72
CA GLU A 67 -1.49 5.11 -3.81
C GLU A 67 0.04 5.07 -3.92
N ASN A 68 0.54 5.10 -5.17
CA ASN A 68 1.96 5.09 -5.48
C ASN A 68 2.76 6.14 -4.68
N TYR A 69 4.00 5.79 -4.38
CA TYR A 69 4.93 6.69 -3.70
C TYR A 69 5.14 7.98 -4.51
N SER A 70 4.76 9.11 -3.91
CA SER A 70 4.92 10.47 -4.48
C SER A 70 5.88 11.34 -3.64
N GLY A 71 6.71 10.70 -2.81
CA GLY A 71 7.61 11.36 -1.87
C GLY A 71 7.26 11.11 -0.40
N PRO A 72 7.97 11.73 0.56
CA PRO A 72 7.83 11.45 1.99
C PRO A 72 6.41 11.59 2.55
N LYS A 73 5.56 12.44 1.93
CA LYS A 73 4.15 12.62 2.34
C LYS A 73 3.26 11.41 2.07
N SER A 74 3.67 10.52 1.17
CA SER A 74 2.95 9.28 0.84
C SER A 74 3.30 8.11 1.78
N GLN A 75 4.33 8.27 2.63
CA GLN A 75 4.75 7.30 3.65
C GLN A 75 3.99 7.52 4.96
N VAL A 76 2.67 7.55 4.88
CA VAL A 76 1.75 7.69 6.02
C VAL A 76 0.93 6.42 6.16
N VAL A 77 0.65 6.00 7.39
CA VAL A 77 -0.05 4.74 7.68
C VAL A 77 -1.41 4.67 6.96
N SER A 78 -2.11 5.79 6.85
CA SER A 78 -3.39 5.88 6.13
C SER A 78 -3.28 5.69 4.60
N ASN A 79 -2.09 5.72 4.02
CA ASN A 79 -1.82 5.30 2.64
C ASN A 79 -1.32 3.84 2.59
N GLY A 80 -1.54 3.07 3.64
CA GLY A 80 -0.92 1.77 3.82
C GLY A 80 -1.88 0.68 4.29
N ILE A 81 -1.63 -0.53 3.81
CA ILE A 81 -2.30 -1.75 4.29
C ILE A 81 -1.24 -2.81 4.54
N LEU A 82 -1.27 -3.45 5.71
CA LEU A 82 -0.40 -4.59 5.98
C LEU A 82 -0.99 -5.85 5.34
N LEU A 83 -0.34 -6.37 4.31
CA LEU A 83 -0.83 -7.51 3.52
C LEU A 83 0.15 -8.67 3.54
N ARG A 84 -0.36 -9.89 3.32
CA ARG A 84 0.47 -11.03 2.98
C ARG A 84 1.09 -10.79 1.60
N ARG A 85 2.35 -11.17 1.38
CA ARG A 85 3.11 -10.86 0.15
C ARG A 85 2.38 -11.21 -1.16
N ASP A 86 1.68 -12.33 -1.17
CA ASP A 86 0.88 -12.76 -2.32
C ASP A 86 -0.33 -11.84 -2.56
N LEU A 87 -1.08 -11.49 -1.51
CA LEU A 87 -2.19 -10.55 -1.57
C LEU A 87 -1.72 -9.14 -1.94
N HIS A 88 -0.56 -8.71 -1.45
CA HIS A 88 0.07 -7.47 -1.86
C HIS A 88 0.36 -7.46 -3.37
N SER A 89 0.95 -8.55 -3.88
CA SER A 89 1.23 -8.68 -5.32
C SER A 89 -0.05 -8.64 -6.16
N LEU A 90 -1.14 -9.25 -5.69
CA LEU A 90 -2.45 -9.17 -6.35
C LEU A 90 -3.08 -7.78 -6.28
N PHE A 91 -2.86 -7.06 -5.18
CA PHE A 91 -3.36 -5.69 -4.99
C PHE A 91 -2.67 -4.74 -5.98
N ASP A 92 -1.34 -4.77 -6.03
CA ASP A 92 -0.53 -3.97 -6.97
C ASP A 92 -0.84 -4.29 -8.45
N ALA A 93 -1.16 -5.56 -8.76
CA ALA A 93 -1.55 -5.99 -10.10
C ALA A 93 -3.02 -5.65 -10.45
N HIS A 94 -3.72 -4.94 -9.56
CA HIS A 94 -5.15 -4.64 -9.66
C HIS A 94 -6.01 -5.88 -9.92
N LEU A 95 -5.62 -7.04 -9.37
CA LEU A 95 -6.38 -8.28 -9.39
C LEU A 95 -7.28 -8.42 -8.16
N ILE A 96 -6.99 -7.69 -7.10
CA ILE A 96 -7.89 -7.47 -5.96
C ILE A 96 -8.01 -5.98 -5.67
N SER A 97 -9.11 -5.57 -5.07
CA SER A 97 -9.31 -4.23 -4.52
C SER A 97 -10.34 -4.31 -3.38
N PHE A 98 -10.81 -3.17 -2.89
CA PHE A 98 -11.83 -3.10 -1.84
C PHE A 98 -13.04 -2.29 -2.30
N LYS A 99 -14.24 -2.70 -1.87
CA LYS A 99 -15.49 -1.98 -2.08
C LYS A 99 -16.19 -1.71 -0.76
N LEU A 100 -16.75 -0.52 -0.61
CA LEU A 100 -17.53 -0.16 0.57
C LEU A 100 -18.92 -0.81 0.47
N ILE A 101 -19.24 -1.72 1.40
CA ILE A 101 -20.54 -2.39 1.53
C ILE A 101 -21.03 -2.24 2.95
N ARG A 102 -22.17 -1.56 3.13
CA ARG A 102 -22.82 -1.37 4.44
C ARG A 102 -21.91 -0.76 5.51
N GLY A 103 -20.96 0.09 5.10
CA GLY A 103 -20.02 0.76 5.99
C GLY A 103 -18.67 0.06 6.14
N ASP A 104 -18.52 -1.17 5.63
CA ASP A 104 -17.27 -1.92 5.70
C ASP A 104 -16.62 -2.05 4.32
N TYR A 105 -15.30 -1.90 4.25
CA TYR A 105 -14.56 -2.26 3.05
C TYR A 105 -14.46 -3.78 2.94
N GLN A 106 -14.92 -4.34 1.83
CA GLN A 106 -14.84 -5.77 1.53
C GLN A 106 -13.97 -6.01 0.32
N LEU A 107 -13.15 -7.06 0.37
CA LEU A 107 -12.29 -7.45 -0.75
C LEU A 107 -13.15 -7.87 -1.94
N CYS A 108 -12.82 -7.33 -3.11
CA CYS A 108 -13.30 -7.82 -4.39
C CYS A 108 -12.12 -8.36 -5.20
N GLY A 109 -12.29 -9.53 -5.80
CA GLY A 109 -11.31 -10.12 -6.70
C GLY A 109 -11.76 -9.98 -8.16
N SER A 110 -10.78 -10.01 -9.05
CA SER A 110 -10.96 -10.16 -10.49
C SER A 110 -11.71 -11.44 -10.83
N TYR A 111 -12.42 -11.47 -11.97
CA TYR A 111 -13.04 -12.70 -12.46
C TYR A 111 -12.01 -13.83 -12.66
N LEU A 112 -10.75 -13.49 -12.94
CA LEU A 112 -9.65 -14.43 -13.10
C LEU A 112 -9.32 -15.23 -11.83
N LEU A 113 -9.71 -14.71 -10.65
CA LEU A 113 -9.40 -15.36 -9.38
C LEU A 113 -10.48 -16.35 -8.91
N GLN A 114 -11.66 -16.38 -9.55
CA GLN A 114 -12.83 -17.13 -9.08
C GLN A 114 -12.61 -18.65 -8.99
N HIS A 115 -11.67 -19.20 -9.75
CA HIS A 115 -11.33 -20.63 -9.76
C HIS A 115 -9.92 -20.90 -9.23
N THR A 116 -9.43 -20.02 -8.37
CA THR A 116 -8.12 -20.12 -7.72
C THR A 116 -8.29 -20.17 -6.20
N ASP A 117 -7.22 -20.47 -5.48
CA ASP A 117 -7.21 -20.43 -4.01
C ASP A 117 -7.55 -19.04 -3.44
N TYR A 118 -7.38 -17.97 -4.22
CA TYR A 118 -7.70 -16.61 -3.81
C TYR A 118 -9.20 -16.30 -3.79
N ALA A 119 -10.05 -17.14 -4.41
CA ALA A 119 -11.50 -17.00 -4.35
C ALA A 119 -12.02 -17.01 -2.90
N ALA A 120 -11.32 -17.70 -1.99
CA ALA A 120 -11.65 -17.77 -0.58
C ALA A 120 -11.58 -16.40 0.15
N PHE A 121 -10.87 -15.42 -0.41
CA PHE A 121 -10.77 -14.07 0.16
C PHE A 121 -11.86 -13.11 -0.35
N ALA A 122 -12.62 -13.49 -1.38
CA ALA A 122 -13.66 -12.63 -1.93
C ALA A 122 -14.75 -12.35 -0.87
N GLY A 123 -15.04 -11.07 -0.64
CA GLY A 123 -16.01 -10.63 0.35
C GLY A 123 -15.46 -10.51 1.78
N SER A 124 -14.20 -10.89 2.03
CA SER A 124 -13.59 -10.67 3.35
C SER A 124 -13.58 -9.19 3.70
N VAL A 125 -13.97 -8.88 4.94
CA VAL A 125 -13.91 -7.51 5.47
C VAL A 125 -12.44 -7.13 5.67
N LEU A 126 -12.06 -5.97 5.15
CA LEU A 126 -10.77 -5.35 5.41
C LEU A 126 -10.70 -4.99 6.89
N ARG A 127 -9.81 -5.65 7.62
CA ARG A 127 -9.51 -5.25 9.00
C ARG A 127 -8.83 -3.90 8.98
N GLU A 128 -9.43 -2.91 9.64
CA GLU A 128 -8.83 -1.59 9.83
C GLU A 128 -8.09 -1.50 11.18
N PRO A 129 -7.08 -0.62 11.31
CA PRO A 129 -6.53 -0.24 12.60
C PRO A 129 -7.58 0.31 13.57
N ASP A 130 -7.39 0.06 14.86
CA ASP A 130 -8.31 0.53 15.92
C ASP A 130 -8.36 2.06 15.98
N GLU A 131 -7.20 2.70 15.80
CA GLU A 131 -7.09 4.16 15.77
C GLU A 131 -7.54 4.73 14.43
N HIS A 132 -8.62 5.52 14.46
CA HIS A 132 -9.27 6.07 13.26
C HIS A 132 -8.31 6.80 12.30
N HIS A 133 -7.34 7.55 12.82
CA HIS A 133 -6.41 8.33 11.98
C HIS A 133 -5.35 7.47 11.27
N LEU A 134 -5.18 6.20 11.69
CA LEU A 134 -4.31 5.22 11.05
C LEU A 134 -5.04 4.39 10.00
N ARG A 135 -6.37 4.52 9.90
CA ARG A 135 -7.16 3.77 8.94
C ARG A 135 -6.82 4.15 7.50
N PRO A 136 -6.94 3.20 6.56
CA PRO A 136 -6.84 3.48 5.14
C PRO A 136 -7.68 4.69 4.74
N ASN A 137 -7.08 5.61 3.99
CA ASN A 137 -7.79 6.77 3.50
C ASN A 137 -8.79 6.33 2.41
N ALA A 138 -10.06 6.68 2.62
CA ALA A 138 -11.13 6.34 1.69
C ALA A 138 -10.85 6.77 0.24
N ARG A 139 -10.28 7.97 0.04
CA ARG A 139 -9.97 8.49 -1.29
C ARG A 139 -8.90 7.68 -2.00
N PHE A 140 -7.92 7.15 -1.27
CA PHE A 140 -6.89 6.28 -1.87
C PHE A 140 -7.49 4.92 -2.24
N LEU A 141 -8.33 4.34 -1.37
CA LEU A 141 -9.03 3.10 -1.69
C LEU A 141 -9.95 3.25 -2.91
N GLU A 142 -10.66 4.37 -3.02
CA GLU A 142 -11.51 4.70 -4.17
C GLU A 142 -10.69 4.88 -5.45
N ALA A 143 -9.54 5.55 -5.39
CA ALA A 143 -8.65 5.68 -6.54
C ALA A 143 -8.11 4.32 -7.00
N HIS A 144 -7.62 3.50 -6.07
CA HIS A 144 -7.18 2.13 -6.37
C HIS A 144 -8.34 1.28 -6.94
N ARG A 145 -9.56 1.49 -6.44
CA ARG A 145 -10.76 0.82 -6.95
C ARG A 145 -11.08 1.22 -8.40
N ALA A 146 -10.94 2.48 -8.76
CA ALA A 146 -11.15 2.93 -10.14
C ALA A 146 -10.17 2.27 -11.12
N GLU A 147 -8.89 2.17 -10.75
CA GLU A 147 -7.86 1.47 -11.55
C GLU A 147 -8.14 -0.03 -11.68
N PHE A 148 -8.64 -0.66 -10.60
CA PHE A 148 -9.14 -2.04 -10.64
C PHE A 148 -10.28 -2.20 -11.63
N ASP A 149 -11.32 -1.37 -11.58
CA ASP A 149 -12.48 -1.48 -12.46
C ASP A 149 -12.11 -1.23 -13.94
N PHE A 150 -11.19 -0.29 -14.19
CA PHE A 150 -10.63 -0.05 -15.52
C PHE A 150 -9.84 -1.27 -16.02
N SER A 151 -8.95 -1.82 -15.19
CA SER A 151 -8.14 -3.00 -15.52
C SER A 151 -9.01 -4.22 -15.79
N GLU A 152 -10.04 -4.47 -14.98
CA GLU A 152 -10.99 -5.56 -15.18
C GLU A 152 -11.75 -5.44 -16.50
N SER A 153 -12.22 -4.23 -16.83
CA SER A 153 -12.92 -3.98 -18.09
C SER A 153 -12.03 -4.27 -19.30
N ARG A 154 -10.75 -3.86 -19.22
CA ARG A 154 -9.75 -4.13 -20.27
C ARG A 154 -9.48 -5.63 -20.42
N ARG A 155 -9.27 -6.36 -19.31
CA ARG A 155 -9.07 -7.82 -19.32
C ARG A 155 -10.25 -8.54 -19.98
N HIS A 156 -11.47 -8.14 -19.67
CA HIS A 156 -12.67 -8.69 -20.30
C HIS A 156 -12.73 -8.43 -21.81
N ALA A 157 -12.40 -7.21 -22.25
CA ALA A 157 -12.39 -6.87 -23.68
C ALA A 157 -11.35 -7.70 -24.45
N GLU A 158 -10.14 -7.85 -23.90
CA GLU A 158 -9.06 -8.67 -24.47
C GLU A 158 -9.42 -10.15 -24.54
N ALA A 159 -10.15 -10.68 -23.55
CA ALA A 159 -10.58 -12.07 -23.55
C ALA A 159 -11.66 -12.39 -24.61
N ILE A 160 -12.45 -11.40 -25.03
CA ILE A 160 -13.55 -11.56 -26.01
C ILE A 160 -13.05 -11.37 -27.45
N ALA A 161 -11.95 -10.65 -27.65
CA ALA A 161 -11.29 -10.46 -28.94
C ALA A 161 -9.95 -11.23 -29.01
N PRO A 162 -9.96 -12.58 -28.97
CA PRO A 162 -8.75 -13.33 -29.27
C PRO A 162 -8.40 -13.12 -30.75
N ASP A 163 -7.13 -12.86 -31.03
CA ASP A 163 -6.55 -12.72 -32.37
C ASP A 163 -7.01 -13.80 -33.37
#